data_AF-A0A7W0NLE6-F1
#
_entry.id   AF-A0A7W0NLE6-F1
#
_cell.length_a   1.000
_cell.length_b   1.000
_cell.length_c   1.000
_cell.angle_alpha   90.00
_cell.angle_beta   90.00
_cell.angle_gamma   90.00
#
_symmetry.space_group_name_H-M   'P 1'
#
loop_
_entity.id
_entity.type
_entity.pdbx_description
1 polymer ?
#
loop_
_entity_poly.entity_id
_entity_poly.type
_entity_poly.pdbx_seq_one_letter_code
_entity_poly.pdbx_strand_id
1 'polypeptide(L)'
;MSQDGTTVTPSSSMAGEARGQTLTRDINEWIADASESLGLGPALHTFRCECGDSRCGRTIDVTRPEYEAVRAYATRFAIATDHENPESDRVVAEHGRYSVVEKLGGHASGEAHRSYRR
;
A
#
# COMPACT_ATOMS: atom_id res chain seq x y z
N MET A 1 -2.66 35.40 17.78
CA MET A 1 -2.91 34.37 16.75
C MET A 1 -1.57 33.83 16.32
N SER A 2 -1.01 32.87 17.07
CA SER A 2 0.24 32.20 16.72
C SER A 2 -0.12 30.75 16.44
N GLN A 3 0.07 30.32 15.20
CA GLN A 3 -0.04 28.92 14.82
C GLN A 3 1.37 28.33 14.90
N ASP A 4 1.63 27.60 15.99
CA ASP A 4 2.79 26.73 16.14
C ASP A 4 2.70 25.61 15.10
N GLY A 5 3.48 25.76 14.02
CA GLY A 5 3.70 24.70 13.04
C GLY A 5 4.69 23.69 13.59
N THR A 6 4.21 22.70 14.34
CA THR A 6 5.01 21.54 14.72
C THR A 6 5.34 20.75 13.45
N THR A 7 6.55 20.94 12.93
CA THR A 7 7.14 20.01 11.96
C THR A 7 7.40 18.68 12.68
N VAL A 8 6.47 17.75 12.54
CA VAL A 8 6.66 16.37 13.00
C VAL A 8 7.82 15.79 12.20
N THR A 9 8.96 15.61 12.85
CA THR A 9 10.10 14.91 12.25
C THR A 9 9.71 13.44 12.17
N PRO A 10 9.74 12.79 10.99
CA PRO A 10 9.36 11.39 10.91
C PRO A 10 10.32 10.56 11.76
N SER A 11 9.77 9.84 12.74
CA SER A 11 10.45 8.81 13.52
C SER A 11 11.14 7.82 12.58
N SER A 12 12.33 7.33 12.95
CA SER A 12 13.15 6.39 12.17
C SER A 12 12.38 5.16 11.67
N SER A 13 11.30 4.76 12.36
CA SER A 13 10.40 3.67 11.94
C SER A 13 9.64 4.01 10.65
N MET A 14 9.09 5.22 10.53
CA MET A 14 8.30 5.67 9.36
C MET A 14 9.14 5.80 8.09
N ALA A 15 10.38 6.27 8.21
CA ALA A 15 11.31 6.33 7.09
C ALA A 15 11.78 4.93 6.62
N GLY A 16 11.77 3.94 7.51
CA GLY A 16 11.99 2.53 7.17
C GLY A 16 10.79 1.93 6.43
N GLU A 17 9.57 2.22 6.91
CA GLU A 17 8.33 1.76 6.32
C GLU A 17 8.17 2.25 4.88
N ALA A 18 8.42 3.54 4.61
CA ALA A 18 8.28 4.10 3.26
C ALA A 18 9.23 3.43 2.25
N ARG A 19 10.48 3.16 2.64
CA ARG A 19 11.47 2.48 1.78
C ARG A 19 11.12 1.02 1.52
N GLY A 20 10.66 0.32 2.57
CA GLY A 20 10.20 -1.08 2.44
C GLY A 20 8.96 -1.21 1.55
N GLN A 21 8.05 -0.23 1.60
CA GLN A 21 6.86 -0.19 0.76
C GLN A 21 7.21 0.01 -0.72
N THR A 22 8.13 0.91 -1.07
CA THR A 22 8.56 1.09 -2.47
C THR A 22 9.11 -0.21 -3.05
N LEU A 23 10.06 -0.86 -2.36
CA LEU A 23 10.65 -2.12 -2.84
C LEU A 23 9.63 -3.25 -2.98
N THR A 24 8.63 -3.28 -2.10
CA THR A 24 7.56 -4.28 -2.17
C THR A 24 6.65 -4.01 -3.37
N ARG A 25 6.39 -2.74 -3.67
CA ARG A 25 5.61 -2.35 -4.86
C ARG A 25 6.28 -2.78 -6.15
N ASP A 26 7.57 -2.54 -6.32
CA ASP A 26 8.30 -2.96 -7.53
C ASP A 26 8.15 -4.48 -7.79
N ILE A 27 8.25 -5.29 -6.73
CA ILE A 27 8.07 -6.75 -6.83
C ILE A 27 6.64 -7.11 -7.22
N ASN A 28 5.65 -6.48 -6.59
CA ASN A 28 4.24 -6.74 -6.84
C ASN A 28 3.83 -6.31 -8.26
N GLU A 29 4.36 -5.18 -8.75
CA GLU A 29 4.11 -4.71 -10.13
C GLU A 29 4.71 -5.67 -11.16
N TRP A 30 5.90 -6.22 -10.91
CA TRP A 30 6.47 -7.27 -11.75
C TRP A 30 5.60 -8.54 -11.79
N ILE A 31 5.03 -8.96 -10.64
CA ILE A 31 4.13 -10.12 -10.57
C ILE A 31 2.84 -9.86 -11.37
N ALA A 32 2.28 -8.66 -11.27
CA ALA A 32 1.08 -8.27 -12.00
C ALA A 32 1.30 -8.29 -13.52
N ASP A 33 2.41 -7.70 -13.99
CA ASP A 33 2.80 -7.67 -15.41
C ASP A 33 3.09 -9.07 -15.98
N ALA A 34 3.84 -9.90 -15.23
CA ALA A 34 4.11 -11.28 -15.62
C ALA A 34 2.80 -12.09 -15.77
N SER A 35 1.85 -11.85 -14.88
CA SER A 35 0.52 -12.49 -14.93
C SER A 35 -0.30 -12.05 -16.15
N GLU A 36 -0.06 -10.84 -16.66
CA GLU A 36 -0.70 -10.34 -17.88
C GLU A 36 -0.11 -10.99 -19.11
N SER A 37 1.21 -10.95 -19.21
CA SER A 37 1.96 -11.50 -20.34
C SER A 37 1.69 -13.00 -20.53
N LEU A 38 1.44 -13.73 -19.46
CA LEU A 38 1.12 -15.16 -19.48
C LEU A 38 -0.36 -15.48 -19.72
N GLY A 39 -1.24 -14.47 -19.81
CA GLY A 39 -2.66 -14.66 -20.09
C GLY A 39 -3.41 -15.41 -18.98
N LEU A 40 -2.95 -15.32 -17.73
CA LEU A 40 -3.49 -16.11 -16.61
C LEU A 40 -4.90 -15.66 -16.15
N GLY A 41 -5.51 -14.66 -16.80
CA GLY A 41 -6.86 -14.20 -16.50
C GLY A 41 -7.03 -13.66 -15.08
N PRO A 42 -8.26 -13.60 -14.53
CA PRO A 42 -8.50 -13.21 -13.13
C PRO A 42 -8.13 -14.35 -12.15
N ALA A 43 -7.01 -15.03 -12.39
CA ALA A 43 -6.47 -16.00 -11.46
C ALA A 43 -5.95 -15.30 -10.20
N LEU A 44 -5.91 -16.05 -9.10
CA LEU A 44 -5.23 -15.62 -7.91
C LEU A 44 -3.72 -15.69 -8.12
N HIS A 45 -3.04 -14.62 -7.75
CA HIS A 45 -1.58 -14.55 -7.73
C HIS A 45 -1.11 -14.23 -6.33
N THR A 46 0.08 -14.73 -6.01
CA THR A 46 0.70 -14.53 -4.71
C THR A 46 1.49 -13.22 -4.73
N PHE A 47 0.97 -12.21 -4.05
CA PHE A 47 1.60 -10.91 -3.84
C PHE A 47 2.26 -10.85 -2.46
N ARG A 48 3.24 -9.97 -2.27
CA ARG A 48 3.85 -9.72 -0.96
C ARG A 48 3.02 -8.69 -0.18
N CYS A 49 2.83 -8.93 1.11
CA CYS A 49 2.14 -8.01 2.02
C CYS A 49 2.85 -6.65 2.09
N GLU A 50 2.10 -5.56 1.93
CA GLU A 50 2.62 -4.20 1.82
C GLU A 50 2.54 -3.37 3.11
N CYS A 51 2.45 -4.00 4.29
CA CYS A 51 2.19 -3.32 5.57
C CYS A 51 3.30 -2.37 6.06
N GLY A 52 4.41 -2.27 5.34
CA GLY A 52 5.54 -1.41 5.69
C GLY A 52 6.50 -2.00 6.72
N ASP A 53 6.16 -3.11 7.39
CA ASP A 53 7.12 -3.82 8.24
C ASP A 53 8.21 -4.48 7.38
N SER A 54 9.44 -4.01 7.55
CA SER A 54 10.66 -4.54 6.92
C SER A 54 10.88 -6.05 7.15
N ARG A 55 10.34 -6.61 8.24
CA ARG A 55 10.46 -8.03 8.61
C ARG A 55 9.29 -8.86 8.11
N CYS A 56 8.29 -8.25 7.48
CA CYS A 56 7.12 -8.97 6.98
C CYS A 56 7.50 -9.86 5.79
N GLY A 57 7.37 -11.17 5.98
CA GLY A 57 7.53 -12.19 4.93
C GLY A 57 6.21 -12.79 4.44
N ARG A 58 5.06 -12.22 4.82
CA ARG A 58 3.75 -12.76 4.47
C ARG A 58 3.39 -12.45 3.02
N THR A 59 2.63 -13.36 2.43
CA THR A 59 2.03 -13.22 1.11
C THR A 59 0.51 -13.19 1.21
N ILE A 60 -0.12 -12.62 0.20
CA ILE A 60 -1.57 -12.52 0.03
C ILE A 60 -1.97 -12.96 -1.37
N ASP A 61 -3.15 -13.55 -1.49
CA ASP A 61 -3.69 -13.98 -2.78
C ASP A 61 -4.63 -12.90 -3.32
N VAL A 62 -4.22 -12.28 -4.43
CA VAL A 62 -4.90 -11.15 -5.06
C VAL A 62 -4.96 -11.41 -6.56
N THR A 63 -6.10 -11.13 -7.18
CA THR A 63 -6.20 -11.11 -8.65
C THR A 63 -5.62 -9.82 -9.21
N ARG A 64 -5.20 -9.80 -10.48
CA ARG A 64 -4.69 -8.56 -11.08
C ARG A 64 -5.69 -7.39 -11.00
N PRO A 65 -6.99 -7.55 -11.35
CA PRO A 65 -7.95 -6.45 -11.26
C PRO A 65 -8.14 -5.92 -9.84
N GLU A 66 -8.08 -6.79 -8.82
CA GLU A 66 -8.11 -6.37 -7.42
C GLU A 66 -6.89 -5.54 -7.04
N TYR A 67 -5.69 -5.98 -7.46
CA TYR A 67 -4.46 -5.25 -7.20
C TYR A 67 -4.43 -3.90 -7.92
N GLU A 68 -4.88 -3.83 -9.17
CA GLU A 68 -5.03 -2.59 -9.92
C GLU A 68 -6.00 -1.60 -9.24
N ALA A 69 -7.12 -2.09 -8.70
CA ALA A 69 -8.08 -1.27 -7.95
C ALA A 69 -7.48 -0.69 -6.66
N VAL A 70 -6.60 -1.43 -5.99
CA VAL A 70 -5.81 -0.91 -4.85
C VAL A 70 -4.84 0.15 -5.35
N ARG A 71 -4.06 -0.14 -6.40
CA ARG A 71 -3.02 0.75 -6.95
C ARG A 71 -3.54 2.02 -7.59
N ALA A 72 -4.82 2.07 -7.97
CA ALA A 72 -5.49 3.27 -8.46
C ALA A 72 -5.39 4.47 -7.47
N TYR A 73 -5.10 4.19 -6.20
CA TYR A 73 -4.84 5.20 -5.17
C TYR A 73 -3.42 5.03 -4.63
N ALA A 74 -2.55 6.01 -4.87
CA ALA A 74 -1.13 5.94 -4.50
C ALA A 74 -0.88 5.76 -2.99
N THR A 75 -1.86 6.12 -2.15
CA THR A 75 -1.84 6.00 -0.69
C THR A 75 -2.38 4.67 -0.17
N ARG A 76 -2.84 3.77 -1.05
CA ARG A 76 -3.40 2.48 -0.68
C ARG A 76 -2.42 1.33 -0.87
N PHE A 77 -2.57 0.32 -0.02
CA PHE A 77 -1.68 -0.84 0.07
C PHE A 77 -2.48 -2.10 0.38
N ALA A 78 -2.12 -3.20 -0.25
CA ALA A 78 -2.71 -4.51 0.00
C ALA A 78 -1.89 -5.28 1.04
N ILE A 79 -2.52 -5.64 2.16
CA ILE A 79 -1.85 -6.25 3.31
C ILE A 79 -2.52 -7.56 3.70
N ALA A 80 -1.80 -8.43 4.40
CA ALA A 80 -2.44 -9.54 5.10
C ALA A 80 -3.45 -8.98 6.11
N THR A 81 -4.51 -9.73 6.39
CA THR A 81 -5.47 -9.35 7.44
C THR A 81 -4.75 -9.21 8.78
N ASP A 82 -5.11 -8.21 9.59
CA ASP A 82 -4.51 -7.91 10.91
C ASP A 82 -3.05 -7.39 10.83
N HIS A 83 -2.60 -6.92 9.66
CA HIS A 83 -1.26 -6.36 9.47
C HIS A 83 -1.24 -4.83 9.38
N GLU A 84 -2.36 -4.16 9.63
CA GLU A 84 -2.41 -2.70 9.65
C GLU A 84 -1.62 -2.13 10.84
N ASN A 85 -0.99 -0.98 10.63
CA ASN A 85 -0.44 -0.19 11.73
C ASN A 85 -1.48 0.85 12.18
N PRO A 86 -2.15 0.68 13.34
CA PRO A 86 -3.24 1.57 13.75
C PRO A 86 -2.81 3.04 13.97
N GLU A 87 -1.50 3.31 14.10
CA GLU A 87 -0.98 4.67 14.25
C GLU A 87 -0.83 5.40 12.90
N SER A 88 -0.70 4.66 11.78
CA SER A 88 -0.41 5.25 10.46
C SER A 88 -1.35 4.82 9.32
N ASP A 89 -2.12 3.76 9.54
CA ASP A 89 -3.02 3.15 8.56
C ASP A 89 -4.48 3.32 8.95
N ARG A 90 -5.31 3.47 7.93
CA ARG A 90 -6.76 3.30 8.02
C ARG A 90 -7.18 2.15 7.13
N VAL A 91 -7.82 1.13 7.69
CA VAL A 91 -8.46 0.08 6.89
C VAL A 91 -9.62 0.70 6.09
N VAL A 92 -9.58 0.56 4.77
CA VAL A 92 -10.58 1.09 3.83
C VAL A 92 -11.40 -0.02 3.16
N ALA A 93 -10.89 -1.25 3.15
CA ALA A 93 -11.62 -2.43 2.73
C ALA A 93 -11.05 -3.68 3.41
N GLU A 94 -11.92 -4.65 3.68
CA GLU A 94 -11.55 -5.97 4.15
C GLU A 94 -12.09 -7.00 3.18
N HIS A 95 -11.20 -7.85 2.68
CA HIS A 95 -11.54 -9.01 1.89
C HIS A 95 -11.23 -10.26 2.73
N GLY A 96 -11.91 -11.38 2.47
CA GLY A 96 -11.64 -12.63 3.20
C GLY A 96 -10.21 -13.20 3.04
N ARG A 97 -9.37 -12.59 2.18
CA ARG A 97 -8.01 -13.04 1.85
C ARG A 97 -6.92 -12.00 2.18
N TYR A 98 -7.28 -10.72 2.26
CA TYR A 98 -6.36 -9.59 2.44
C TYR A 98 -7.16 -8.34 2.85
N SER A 99 -6.49 -7.36 3.43
CA SER A 99 -7.09 -6.05 3.74
C SER A 99 -6.45 -4.95 2.90
N VAL A 100 -7.18 -3.88 2.67
CA VAL A 100 -6.67 -2.67 2.01
C VAL A 100 -6.60 -1.56 3.05
N VAL A 101 -5.42 -1.01 3.23
CA VAL A 101 -5.19 0.17 4.07
C VAL A 101 -4.89 1.39 3.23
N GLU A 102 -5.25 2.56 3.76
CA GLU A 102 -4.86 3.87 3.26
C GLU A 102 -4.01 4.58 4.31
N LYS A 103 -2.82 5.06 3.92
CA LYS A 103 -1.92 5.79 4.81
C LYS A 103 -2.52 7.15 5.19
N LEU A 104 -2.54 7.45 6.48
CA LEU A 104 -3.04 8.73 7.00
C LEU A 104 -2.09 9.88 6.62
N GLY A 105 -2.67 11.00 6.18
CA GLY A 105 -1.97 12.14 5.59
C GLY A 105 -1.00 12.86 6.53
N GLY A 106 0.26 12.43 6.46
CA GLY A 106 1.46 13.11 6.96
C GLY A 106 2.74 12.64 6.24
N HIS A 107 2.71 11.47 5.59
CA HIS A 107 3.92 10.81 5.06
C HIS A 107 3.71 10.07 3.72
N ALA A 108 2.66 10.39 2.95
CA ALA A 108 2.61 10.06 1.54
C ALA A 108 3.27 11.18 0.73
N SER A 109 4.60 11.29 0.80
CA SER A 109 5.35 12.11 -0.16
C SER A 109 5.41 11.38 -1.50
N GLY A 110 4.28 11.41 -2.19
CA GLY A 110 4.18 11.22 -3.63
C GLY A 110 3.31 12.37 -4.14
N GLU A 111 3.99 13.41 -4.61
CA GLU A 111 3.54 14.44 -5.55
C GLU A 111 2.03 14.46 -5.87
N ALA A 112 1.43 15.61 -5.59
CA ALA A 112 0.03 15.97 -5.81
C ALA A 112 -0.62 15.37 -7.06
N HIS A 113 -1.65 14.54 -6.87
CA HIS A 113 -2.76 14.51 -7.82
C HIS A 113 -3.88 15.41 -7.32
N ARG A 114 -3.71 16.69 -7.66
CA ARG A 114 -4.72 17.72 -7.57
C ARG A 114 -5.97 17.26 -8.34
N SER A 115 -7.08 17.21 -7.61
CA SER A 115 -8.46 17.39 -8.08
C SER A 115 -8.95 16.49 -9.23
N TYR A 116 -9.71 15.45 -8.89
CA TYR A 116 -10.92 15.14 -9.67
C TYR A 116 -12.15 15.58 -8.88
N ARG A 117 -12.56 16.82 -9.15
CA ARG A 117 -13.93 17.27 -8.92
C ARG A 117 -14.44 17.87 -10.22
N ARG A 118 -15.14 17.03 -10.97
CA ARG A 118 -16.32 17.26 -11.81
C ARG A 118 -16.20 16.60 -13.19
#